data_AF-A0A8S3S4L9-F1
#
_entry.id   AF-A0A8S3S4L9-F1
#
_cell.length_a   1.000
_cell.length_b   1.000
_cell.length_c   1.000
_cell.angle_alpha   90.00
_cell.angle_beta   90.00
_cell.angle_gamma   90.00
#
_symmetry.space_group_name_H-M   'P 1'
#
loop_
_entity.id
_entity.type
_entity.pdbx_description
1 polymer ?
#
loop_
_entity_poly.entity_id
_entity_poly.type
_entity_poly.pdbx_seq_one_letter_code
_entity_poly.pdbx_strand_id
1 'polypeptide(L)'
;MYGIIDILADAVVSLDGDSFQNLLDRGSKVGQLVQQCQSSVVFLLPYQQEIRSIGRARTNQDEIQKHNRPKATGSRQDDQTEKYHTIITMYSIPYLKLGYCETGAHEQFKEDIPLNKTNNNESRIELIKYAVKKYIFPLDTSRFRKKDKKKPIRHRTTEDSDHVTTNFLFVKPMRKNDERIAIRTINIKEDTYTNDWVIIQEGRTNRFITKYPYAREKMVQLYFNVSVRTEIVKKMLMGTVTVNGINYVFLGCSSEGLKQRKCFMWQGTHQEVTSIIQQNGDFDQNVVSKRIARFGLLFSEVMMTSIEIQSDQIILEDDIVSDCKRYNFTDGCGSIGLEMAQRVTDEINRIDNTDLIIPPSVFKIRLQGYKGVLTLCKEIKGQSIKIRPSMIKFETSAHPRLGICEYSKPFTFGHLNQQYIALLSGLGVPDEIFTDFQTAQFERLRGMTVNLEASICILQWQKKSDLARVVIDLGKMNLVPCEEMKELKKLQAQLSISKKSKKIRIVVPKSRYIFGVCDPYGILEYGECYVRVTATTSGHVKNVSGPVVVCKSPCYLLGDIRVLKAVSDMDKPELSN
;
A
#
# COMPACT_ATOMS: atom_id res chain seq x y z
N MET A 1 13.13 7.80 22.17
CA MET A 1 11.78 8.41 22.21
C MET A 1 10.72 7.44 21.71
N TYR A 2 10.42 7.34 20.40
CA TYR A 2 9.27 6.54 19.89
C TYR A 2 9.07 5.15 20.53
N GLY A 3 10.08 4.27 20.52
CA GLY A 3 9.95 2.94 21.13
C GLY A 3 9.77 2.89 22.66
N ILE A 4 9.84 4.03 23.37
CA ILE A 4 9.45 4.15 24.79
C ILE A 4 7.95 4.52 24.89
N ILE A 5 7.43 5.30 23.93
CA ILE A 5 6.01 5.66 23.86
C ILE A 5 5.17 4.41 23.57
N ASP A 6 5.60 3.56 22.64
CA ASP A 6 4.90 2.30 22.32
C ASP A 6 4.79 1.38 23.55
N ILE A 7 5.89 1.23 24.31
CA ILE A 7 5.93 0.41 25.54
C ILE A 7 5.06 1.01 26.66
N LEU A 8 5.03 2.35 26.79
CA LEU A 8 4.16 3.03 27.76
C LEU A 8 2.68 2.97 27.36
N ALA A 9 2.36 2.98 26.07
CA ALA A 9 0.99 2.83 25.58
C ALA A 9 0.43 1.44 25.90
N ASP A 10 1.14 0.36 25.56
CA ASP A 10 0.74 -1.01 25.91
C ASP A 10 0.65 -1.22 27.45
N ALA A 11 1.52 -0.56 28.22
CA ALA A 11 1.49 -0.61 29.68
C ALA A 11 0.28 0.12 30.28
N VAL A 12 -0.12 1.28 29.72
CA VAL A 12 -1.29 2.06 30.20
C VAL A 12 -2.61 1.42 29.77
N VAL A 13 -2.70 0.89 28.55
CA VAL A 13 -3.90 0.20 28.04
C VAL A 13 -4.17 -1.13 28.78
N SER A 14 -3.21 -1.64 29.56
CA SER A 14 -3.31 -2.90 30.34
C SER A 14 -3.40 -2.71 31.87
N LEU A 15 -3.87 -1.53 32.30
CA LEU A 15 -4.28 -1.20 33.67
C LEU A 15 -5.81 -0.99 33.76
N ASP A 16 -6.39 -1.31 34.91
CA ASP A 16 -7.73 -0.84 35.28
C ASP A 16 -7.68 0.59 35.85
N GLY A 17 -8.85 1.24 35.94
CA GLY A 17 -8.95 2.65 36.35
C GLY A 17 -8.36 2.93 37.74
N ASP A 18 -8.60 2.04 38.70
CA ASP A 18 -8.11 2.19 40.07
C ASP A 18 -6.58 2.04 40.16
N SER A 19 -6.00 1.13 39.35
CA SER A 19 -4.55 0.98 39.20
C SER A 19 -3.91 2.16 38.47
N PHE A 20 -4.60 2.73 37.47
CA PHE A 20 -4.13 3.91 36.74
C PHE A 20 -4.09 5.15 37.64
N GLN A 21 -5.16 5.40 38.41
CA GLN A 21 -5.23 6.54 39.32
C GLN A 21 -4.18 6.43 40.44
N ASN A 22 -4.00 5.23 41.03
CA ASN A 22 -2.91 4.95 41.98
C ASN A 22 -1.50 5.23 41.42
N LEU A 23 -1.30 5.19 40.09
CA LEU A 23 0.00 5.40 39.45
C LEU A 23 0.30 6.89 39.24
N LEU A 24 -0.75 7.72 39.10
CA LEU A 24 -0.69 9.18 39.12
C LEU A 24 -0.45 9.69 40.55
N ASP A 25 -1.30 9.28 41.50
CA ASP A 25 -1.33 9.80 42.87
C ASP A 25 -0.02 9.52 43.65
N ARG A 26 0.73 8.48 43.25
CA ARG A 26 2.02 8.11 43.87
C ARG A 26 3.24 8.88 43.34
N GLY A 27 3.04 9.90 42.50
CA GLY A 27 4.11 10.84 42.10
C GLY A 27 5.30 10.21 41.35
N SER A 28 5.12 9.02 40.76
CA SER A 28 6.21 8.28 40.12
C SER A 28 6.77 9.00 38.88
N LYS A 29 8.04 8.76 38.52
CA LYS A 29 8.62 9.27 37.26
C LYS A 29 7.81 8.86 36.01
N VAL A 30 7.08 7.75 36.06
CA VAL A 30 6.17 7.32 34.99
C VAL A 30 4.91 8.19 34.95
N GLY A 31 4.30 8.48 36.11
CA GLY A 31 3.18 9.43 36.22
C GLY A 31 3.57 10.83 35.73
N GLN A 32 4.75 11.32 36.13
CA GLN A 32 5.31 12.59 35.66
C GLN A 32 5.52 12.61 34.13
N LEU A 33 6.01 11.52 33.53
CA LEU A 33 6.13 11.40 32.07
C LEU A 33 4.77 11.38 31.37
N VAL A 34 3.76 10.69 31.92
CA VAL A 34 2.39 10.69 31.39
C VAL A 34 1.78 12.10 31.46
N GLN A 35 2.02 12.83 32.55
CA GLN A 35 1.56 14.22 32.73
C GLN A 35 2.28 15.20 31.80
N GLN A 36 3.58 15.02 31.54
CA GLN A 36 4.31 15.77 30.52
C GLN A 36 3.80 15.46 29.09
N CYS A 37 3.49 14.20 28.78
CA CYS A 37 2.84 13.82 27.53
C CYS A 37 1.46 14.48 27.38
N GLN A 38 0.64 14.56 28.43
CA GLN A 38 -0.61 15.33 28.41
C GLN A 38 -0.37 16.82 28.10
N SER A 39 0.61 17.46 28.75
CA SER A 39 0.93 18.87 28.47
C SER A 39 1.39 19.11 27.02
N SER A 40 2.01 18.10 26.38
CA SER A 40 2.44 18.13 24.97
C SER A 40 1.30 17.90 23.97
N VAL A 41 0.11 17.47 24.42
CA VAL A 41 -1.09 17.25 23.61
C VAL A 41 -2.03 18.47 23.64
N VAL A 42 -1.72 19.51 24.43
CA VAL A 42 -2.50 20.76 24.51
C VAL A 42 -2.26 21.68 23.30
N PHE A 43 -2.71 21.24 22.12
CA PHE A 43 -2.83 22.06 20.90
C PHE A 43 -4.23 21.98 20.25
N LEU A 44 -5.23 21.52 21.00
CA LEU A 44 -6.64 21.45 20.57
C LEU A 44 -7.58 22.44 21.30
N LEU A 45 -7.02 23.36 22.07
CA LEU A 45 -7.79 24.25 22.97
C LEU A 45 -8.23 25.63 22.41
N PRO A 46 -7.96 26.04 21.15
CA PRO A 46 -8.69 27.15 20.51
C PRO A 46 -10.14 26.80 20.11
N TYR A 47 -10.42 25.51 19.88
CA TYR A 47 -11.55 25.05 19.06
C TYR A 47 -12.96 25.29 19.65
N GLN A 48 -13.06 25.72 20.91
CA GLN A 48 -14.35 26.06 21.56
C GLN A 48 -14.68 27.56 21.61
N GLN A 49 -13.71 28.45 21.36
CA GLN A 49 -13.98 29.90 21.36
C GLN A 49 -14.45 30.39 19.98
N GLU A 50 -13.87 29.87 18.91
CA GLU A 50 -14.15 30.31 17.53
C GLU A 50 -15.57 29.91 17.03
N ILE A 51 -16.13 28.80 17.54
CA ILE A 51 -17.53 28.42 17.27
C ILE A 51 -18.51 29.47 17.85
N ARG A 52 -18.14 30.18 18.93
CA ARG A 52 -18.98 31.23 19.55
C ARG A 52 -18.91 32.57 18.81
N SER A 53 -17.87 32.86 18.04
CA SER A 53 -17.79 34.05 17.18
C SER A 53 -18.52 33.83 15.86
N ILE A 54 -18.31 32.68 15.20
CA ILE A 54 -19.02 32.31 13.97
C ILE A 54 -20.54 32.25 14.18
N GLY A 55 -20.98 31.76 15.34
CA GLY A 55 -22.41 31.74 15.71
C GLY A 55 -23.06 33.12 15.89
N ARG A 56 -22.28 34.18 16.13
CA ARG A 56 -22.78 35.57 16.27
C ARG A 56 -22.68 36.39 14.98
N ALA A 57 -21.83 36.00 14.04
CA ALA A 57 -21.72 36.68 12.75
C ALA A 57 -22.93 36.40 11.83
N ARG A 58 -23.57 35.23 11.98
CA ARG A 58 -24.67 34.79 11.10
C ARG A 58 -26.03 35.42 11.38
N THR A 59 -26.28 36.01 12.55
CA THR A 59 -27.58 36.66 12.84
C THR A 59 -27.72 38.07 12.25
N ASN A 60 -26.68 38.62 11.64
CA ASN A 60 -26.65 40.00 11.14
C ASN A 60 -26.60 40.12 9.60
N GLN A 61 -26.90 39.05 8.84
CA GLN A 61 -26.90 39.09 7.37
C GLN A 61 -28.27 38.88 6.71
N ASP A 62 -29.31 38.45 7.45
CA ASP A 62 -30.63 38.14 6.87
C ASP A 62 -31.55 39.36 6.63
N GLU A 63 -31.15 40.59 6.99
CA GLU A 63 -31.97 41.80 6.79
C GLU A 63 -31.67 42.61 5.52
N ILE A 64 -30.54 42.37 4.81
CA ILE A 64 -30.11 43.23 3.69
C ILE A 64 -29.99 42.45 2.36
N GLN A 65 -31.12 41.98 1.83
CA GLN A 65 -31.25 41.72 0.39
C GLN A 65 -32.68 41.71 -0.19
N LYS A 66 -33.47 42.76 0.12
CA LYS A 66 -34.63 43.14 -0.70
C LYS A 66 -34.30 44.36 -1.56
N HIS A 67 -33.92 44.17 -2.84
CA HIS A 67 -34.32 44.99 -3.99
C HIS A 67 -33.70 44.50 -5.33
N ASN A 68 -34.27 44.96 -6.44
CA ASN A 68 -33.77 44.96 -7.82
C ASN A 68 -33.59 43.61 -8.58
N ARG A 69 -34.61 43.27 -9.37
CA ARG A 69 -34.48 42.54 -10.67
C ARG A 69 -34.09 43.54 -11.79
N PRO A 70 -33.59 43.05 -12.93
CA PRO A 70 -34.35 43.24 -14.18
C PRO A 70 -34.65 41.94 -14.97
N LYS A 71 -35.42 42.08 -16.06
CA LYS A 71 -35.61 41.10 -17.18
C LYS A 71 -34.84 41.66 -18.42
N ALA A 72 -34.74 41.12 -19.65
CA ALA A 72 -35.29 39.98 -20.43
C ALA A 72 -34.27 39.68 -21.60
N THR A 73 -34.46 38.98 -22.73
CA THR A 73 -35.59 38.31 -23.44
C THR A 73 -35.05 37.30 -24.49
N GLY A 74 -35.81 36.23 -24.82
CA GLY A 74 -35.67 35.44 -26.08
C GLY A 74 -34.51 34.42 -26.13
N SER A 75 -34.53 33.40 -27.02
CA SER A 75 -35.60 32.85 -27.89
C SER A 75 -35.27 31.39 -28.31
N ARG A 76 -36.26 30.63 -28.83
CA ARG A 76 -36.12 29.22 -29.27
C ARG A 76 -35.76 29.10 -30.78
N GLN A 77 -35.03 28.07 -31.22
CA GLN A 77 -35.59 26.84 -31.87
C GLN A 77 -34.50 25.92 -32.49
N ASP A 78 -34.68 24.63 -32.23
CA ASP A 78 -34.65 23.43 -33.12
C ASP A 78 -33.43 23.04 -34.01
N ASP A 79 -33.43 21.72 -34.30
CA ASP A 79 -32.44 20.86 -34.94
C ASP A 79 -31.73 21.33 -36.22
N GLN A 80 -30.49 20.86 -36.41
CA GLN A 80 -30.20 19.91 -37.50
C GLN A 80 -28.98 19.01 -37.27
N THR A 81 -29.07 17.77 -37.76
CA THR A 81 -27.99 16.78 -37.80
C THR A 81 -27.15 16.89 -39.07
N GLU A 82 -25.84 16.65 -38.99
CA GLU A 82 -25.09 16.12 -40.14
C GLU A 82 -24.00 15.12 -39.71
N LYS A 83 -23.58 14.22 -40.63
CA LYS A 83 -22.76 13.03 -40.33
C LYS A 83 -21.65 12.79 -41.36
N TYR A 84 -20.42 12.66 -40.88
CA TYR A 84 -19.33 11.90 -41.50
C TYR A 84 -18.53 11.26 -40.32
N HIS A 85 -18.30 9.94 -40.12
CA HIS A 85 -18.18 8.75 -40.99
C HIS A 85 -16.96 8.81 -41.94
N THR A 86 -15.94 7.92 -41.89
CA THR A 86 -15.76 6.64 -41.14
C THR A 86 -14.25 6.27 -40.99
N ILE A 87 -13.99 5.06 -40.43
CA ILE A 87 -12.83 4.13 -40.56
C ILE A 87 -11.70 4.37 -39.52
N ILE A 88 -11.14 3.41 -38.75
CA ILE A 88 -11.03 1.92 -38.82
C ILE A 88 -11.51 1.22 -37.54
N THR A 89 -12.08 0.01 -37.67
CA THR A 89 -12.44 -0.89 -36.55
C THR A 89 -11.53 -2.13 -36.51
N MET A 90 -10.78 -2.32 -35.42
CA MET A 90 -10.23 -3.59 -34.88
C MET A 90 -9.74 -3.28 -33.45
N TYR A 91 -9.89 -4.13 -32.43
CA TYR A 91 -10.14 -5.58 -32.44
C TYR A 91 -11.35 -6.00 -31.61
N SER A 92 -12.12 -6.94 -32.15
CA SER A 92 -12.84 -7.95 -31.36
C SER A 92 -12.13 -9.29 -31.52
N ILE A 93 -11.60 -9.87 -30.45
CA ILE A 93 -10.97 -11.21 -30.42
C ILE A 93 -11.73 -12.08 -29.41
N PRO A 94 -12.02 -13.35 -29.72
CA PRO A 94 -13.12 -14.05 -29.08
C PRO A 94 -12.71 -14.80 -27.81
N TYR A 95 -13.59 -14.75 -26.81
CA TYR A 95 -13.80 -15.89 -25.90
C TYR A 95 -15.21 -16.45 -26.14
N LEU A 96 -15.35 -17.76 -25.96
CA LEU A 96 -16.42 -18.58 -26.55
C LEU A 96 -17.84 -18.18 -26.13
N LYS A 97 -18.78 -18.27 -27.08
CA LYS A 97 -20.22 -18.31 -26.78
C LYS A 97 -20.53 -19.51 -25.89
N LEU A 98 -20.84 -19.28 -24.62
CA LEU A 98 -21.64 -20.18 -23.80
C LEU A 98 -22.93 -19.47 -23.43
N GLY A 99 -24.04 -19.89 -24.05
CA GLY A 99 -25.36 -19.36 -23.74
C GLY A 99 -25.86 -19.91 -22.41
N TYR A 100 -25.84 -19.09 -21.37
CA TYR A 100 -26.64 -19.28 -20.16
C TYR A 100 -27.59 -18.09 -20.01
N CYS A 101 -28.89 -18.34 -20.13
CA CYS A 101 -29.90 -17.39 -19.71
C CYS A 101 -30.02 -17.45 -18.19
N GLU A 102 -29.29 -16.61 -17.47
CA GLU A 102 -29.68 -16.26 -16.11
C GLU A 102 -30.99 -15.45 -16.19
N THR A 103 -32.09 -16.02 -15.70
CA THR A 103 -33.39 -15.35 -15.70
C THR A 103 -33.39 -14.18 -14.73
N GLY A 104 -33.18 -12.98 -15.26
CA GLY A 104 -33.04 -11.74 -14.50
C GLY A 104 -34.30 -11.36 -13.72
N ALA A 105 -34.35 -11.76 -12.44
CA ALA A 105 -35.27 -11.21 -11.46
C ALA A 105 -34.85 -9.77 -11.12
N HIS A 106 -35.39 -8.79 -11.85
CA HIS A 106 -35.19 -7.36 -11.59
C HIS A 106 -35.98 -6.89 -10.35
N GLU A 107 -35.43 -7.10 -9.15
CA GLU A 107 -35.93 -6.39 -7.96
C GLU A 107 -35.35 -4.97 -7.90
N GLN A 108 -36.15 -3.99 -8.34
CA GLN A 108 -35.82 -2.56 -8.22
C GLN A 108 -36.02 -2.06 -6.77
N PHE A 109 -35.04 -2.27 -5.90
CA PHE A 109 -35.04 -1.64 -4.58
C PHE A 109 -34.66 -0.15 -4.65
N LYS A 110 -35.65 0.70 -4.92
CA LYS A 110 -35.60 2.14 -4.64
C LYS A 110 -35.94 2.42 -3.18
N GLU A 111 -34.93 2.58 -2.34
CA GLU A 111 -35.03 3.35 -1.08
C GLU A 111 -33.95 4.44 -1.10
N ASP A 112 -34.33 5.69 -1.31
CA ASP A 112 -33.39 6.83 -1.30
C ASP A 112 -32.89 7.09 0.12
N ILE A 113 -31.62 6.78 0.39
CA ILE A 113 -30.98 7.12 1.66
C ILE A 113 -30.71 8.63 1.68
N PRO A 114 -31.24 9.40 2.66
CA PRO A 114 -31.01 10.83 2.73
C PRO A 114 -29.57 11.14 3.20
N LEU A 115 -28.65 11.21 2.24
CA LEU A 115 -27.25 11.66 2.40
C LEU A 115 -27.16 13.17 2.69
N ASN A 116 -27.83 13.62 3.75
CA ASN A 116 -27.88 15.02 4.13
C ASN A 116 -26.74 15.42 5.09
N LYS A 117 -26.37 16.70 5.09
CA LYS A 117 -25.04 17.19 5.51
C LYS A 117 -24.81 17.19 7.04
N THR A 118 -24.47 16.03 7.63
CA THR A 118 -24.04 15.95 9.05
C THR A 118 -22.56 15.61 9.19
N ASN A 119 -21.75 16.55 9.67
CA ASN A 119 -20.30 16.38 9.80
C ASN A 119 -19.84 15.70 11.12
N ASN A 120 -20.77 15.30 11.99
CA ASN A 120 -20.49 14.64 13.27
C ASN A 120 -20.04 13.18 13.06
N ASN A 121 -19.12 12.70 13.91
CA ASN A 121 -18.68 11.31 13.92
C ASN A 121 -19.77 10.36 14.41
N GLU A 122 -20.63 10.79 15.33
CA GLU A 122 -21.73 9.97 15.84
C GLU A 122 -22.71 9.59 14.73
N SER A 123 -23.11 10.56 13.88
CA SER A 123 -23.97 10.32 12.72
C SER A 123 -23.35 9.32 11.72
N ARG A 124 -22.01 9.34 11.54
CA ARG A 124 -21.29 8.37 10.72
C ARG A 124 -21.26 6.97 11.36
N ILE A 125 -21.09 6.90 12.68
CA ILE A 125 -21.12 5.64 13.44
C ILE A 125 -22.52 5.01 13.40
N GLU A 126 -23.59 5.80 13.54
CA GLU A 126 -24.96 5.29 13.39
C GLU A 126 -25.27 4.83 11.96
N LEU A 127 -24.74 5.49 10.92
CA LEU A 127 -24.91 5.02 9.53
C LEU A 127 -24.23 3.65 9.32
N ILE A 128 -23.05 3.44 9.90
CA ILE A 128 -22.33 2.16 9.86
C ILE A 128 -23.10 1.09 10.66
N LYS A 129 -23.55 1.41 11.89
CA LYS A 129 -24.38 0.52 12.71
C LYS A 129 -25.67 0.12 11.99
N TYR A 130 -26.37 1.06 11.34
CA TYR A 130 -27.58 0.77 10.57
C TYR A 130 -27.30 -0.18 9.40
N ALA A 131 -26.23 0.07 8.63
CA ALA A 131 -25.83 -0.79 7.53
C ALA A 131 -25.44 -2.21 7.98
N VAL A 132 -24.76 -2.36 9.13
CA VAL A 132 -24.45 -3.69 9.69
C VAL A 132 -25.73 -4.36 10.22
N LYS A 133 -26.57 -3.64 10.96
CA LYS A 133 -27.73 -4.16 11.68
C LYS A 133 -28.95 -4.49 10.79
N LYS A 134 -29.10 -3.85 9.62
CA LYS A 134 -30.21 -4.16 8.66
C LYS A 134 -30.00 -5.49 7.92
N TYR A 135 -28.76 -5.99 7.81
CA TYR A 135 -28.42 -7.18 7.02
C TYR A 135 -27.81 -8.34 7.81
N ILE A 136 -27.51 -8.17 9.11
CA ILE A 136 -26.82 -9.16 9.95
C ILE A 136 -27.35 -9.14 11.39
N PHE A 137 -28.44 -9.87 11.69
CA PHE A 137 -28.91 -10.31 13.03
C PHE A 137 -30.25 -11.10 12.90
N PRO A 138 -30.75 -11.90 13.90
CA PRO A 138 -30.74 -11.61 15.35
C PRO A 138 -30.45 -12.76 16.36
N LEU A 139 -30.16 -12.37 17.62
CA LEU A 139 -30.23 -13.13 18.89
C LEU A 139 -29.17 -14.26 19.10
N ASP A 140 -28.69 -14.55 20.32
CA ASP A 140 -28.73 -13.86 21.63
C ASP A 140 -27.47 -14.24 22.43
N THR A 141 -27.02 -13.38 23.37
CA THR A 141 -25.73 -13.53 24.06
C THR A 141 -25.86 -13.63 25.58
N SER A 142 -25.39 -14.72 26.20
CA SER A 142 -25.15 -14.71 27.65
C SER A 142 -23.95 -15.57 28.11
N ARG A 143 -23.27 -15.06 29.16
CA ARG A 143 -22.29 -15.72 30.05
C ARG A 143 -20.90 -16.07 29.47
N PHE A 144 -19.89 -15.27 29.82
CA PHE A 144 -18.58 -15.78 30.27
C PHE A 144 -17.98 -14.88 31.37
N ARG A 145 -17.04 -15.43 32.17
CA ARG A 145 -16.36 -14.74 33.29
C ARG A 145 -14.83 -14.82 33.12
N LYS A 146 -14.12 -13.74 33.48
CA LYS A 146 -12.64 -13.62 33.45
C LYS A 146 -11.93 -14.58 34.42
N LYS A 147 -10.63 -14.82 34.17
CA LYS A 147 -9.60 -14.81 35.23
C LYS A 147 -8.17 -14.61 34.68
N ASP A 148 -7.46 -13.65 35.26
CA ASP A 148 -6.08 -13.27 34.94
C ASP A 148 -5.03 -14.03 35.78
N LYS A 149 -3.74 -13.90 35.38
CA LYS A 149 -2.60 -13.78 36.32
C LYS A 149 -1.30 -13.31 35.62
N LYS A 150 -0.66 -12.25 36.15
CA LYS A 150 0.68 -11.73 35.77
C LYS A 150 1.77 -12.30 36.70
N LYS A 151 3.04 -12.32 36.26
CA LYS A 151 4.25 -12.35 37.14
C LYS A 151 5.41 -11.52 36.52
N PRO A 152 6.41 -11.06 37.31
CA PRO A 152 7.19 -9.85 36.98
C PRO A 152 8.63 -10.08 36.47
N ILE A 153 9.28 -8.97 36.09
CA ILE A 153 10.63 -8.86 35.50
C ILE A 153 11.62 -8.21 36.51
N ARG A 154 12.94 -8.36 36.31
CA ARG A 154 14.01 -7.63 37.03
C ARG A 154 14.91 -6.86 36.04
N HIS A 155 15.42 -5.70 36.48
CA HIS A 155 16.37 -4.86 35.73
C HIS A 155 17.82 -5.00 36.24
N ARG A 156 18.78 -4.58 35.39
CA ARG A 156 20.11 -4.08 35.80
C ARG A 156 20.60 -3.02 34.80
N THR A 157 21.54 -2.19 35.23
CA THR A 157 22.06 -1.00 34.55
C THR A 157 23.59 -0.94 34.65
N THR A 158 24.25 -0.39 33.63
CA THR A 158 25.66 0.08 33.65
C THR A 158 25.83 1.19 32.60
N GLU A 159 26.81 2.06 32.78
CA GLU A 159 26.93 3.38 32.14
C GLU A 159 27.97 3.42 30.98
N ASP A 160 28.28 4.62 30.51
CA ASP A 160 28.91 4.93 29.22
C ASP A 160 30.46 4.81 29.15
N SER A 161 30.97 4.76 27.91
CA SER A 161 32.27 5.31 27.51
C SER A 161 32.36 5.53 25.99
N ASP A 162 33.04 6.60 25.58
CA ASP A 162 33.05 7.10 24.20
C ASP A 162 34.00 6.37 23.22
N HIS A 163 33.78 6.61 21.93
CA HIS A 163 34.69 6.33 20.80
C HIS A 163 35.39 4.96 20.76
N VAL A 164 34.61 3.86 20.79
CA VAL A 164 35.12 2.50 20.60
C VAL A 164 35.10 2.04 19.13
N THR A 165 36.25 2.09 18.45
CA THR A 165 36.46 1.40 17.17
C THR A 165 36.32 -0.11 17.36
N THR A 166 35.19 -0.68 16.95
CA THR A 166 34.84 -2.07 17.30
C THR A 166 35.14 -3.04 16.15
N ASN A 167 36.36 -3.58 16.14
CA ASN A 167 36.88 -4.45 15.08
C ASN A 167 36.24 -5.85 15.08
N PHE A 168 34.99 -5.94 14.60
CA PHE A 168 34.34 -7.23 14.30
C PHE A 168 34.95 -7.83 13.04
N LEU A 169 35.74 -8.90 13.18
CA LEU A 169 36.40 -9.58 12.07
C LEU A 169 35.56 -10.75 11.54
N PHE A 170 35.05 -10.65 10.31
CA PHE A 170 34.24 -11.70 9.69
C PHE A 170 35.06 -12.50 8.67
N VAL A 171 34.94 -13.84 8.63
CA VAL A 171 35.69 -14.68 7.66
C VAL A 171 34.78 -15.74 7.00
N LYS A 172 34.81 -15.81 5.65
CA LYS A 172 34.43 -16.99 4.83
C LYS A 172 34.87 -16.82 3.36
N PRO A 173 34.98 -17.91 2.56
CA PRO A 173 35.58 -17.87 1.22
C PRO A 173 34.63 -17.36 0.12
N MET A 174 35.23 -17.00 -1.02
CA MET A 174 34.52 -16.62 -2.25
C MET A 174 33.95 -17.84 -2.97
N ARG A 175 32.87 -17.63 -3.75
CA ARG A 175 32.52 -18.50 -4.90
C ARG A 175 33.21 -17.98 -6.16
N LYS A 176 33.50 -18.88 -7.11
CA LYS A 176 33.79 -18.53 -8.51
C LYS A 176 32.51 -18.54 -9.34
N ASN A 177 32.49 -17.70 -10.37
CA ASN A 177 31.61 -17.65 -11.52
C ASN A 177 30.13 -18.00 -11.29
N ASP A 178 29.33 -16.95 -11.13
CA ASP A 178 27.90 -16.92 -11.44
C ASP A 178 27.67 -15.57 -12.12
N GLU A 179 27.01 -15.52 -13.29
CA GLU A 179 26.86 -14.27 -14.07
C GLU A 179 25.89 -13.28 -13.41
N ARG A 180 25.10 -13.76 -12.45
CA ARG A 180 24.12 -13.00 -11.69
C ARG A 180 24.78 -12.15 -10.60
N ILE A 181 24.28 -10.93 -10.42
CA ILE A 181 24.81 -9.98 -9.42
C ILE A 181 24.55 -10.51 -8.00
N ALA A 182 25.57 -11.03 -7.33
CA ALA A 182 25.47 -11.53 -5.96
C ALA A 182 26.08 -10.55 -4.95
N ILE A 183 25.28 -10.06 -4.00
CA ILE A 183 25.76 -9.23 -2.88
C ILE A 183 25.85 -10.06 -1.60
N ARG A 184 27.02 -10.01 -0.96
CA ARG A 184 27.28 -10.69 0.31
C ARG A 184 26.36 -10.15 1.39
N THR A 185 25.73 -11.04 2.15
CA THR A 185 24.87 -10.71 3.28
C THR A 185 25.43 -11.30 4.57
N ILE A 186 25.49 -10.49 5.62
CA ILE A 186 25.91 -10.93 6.96
C ILE A 186 24.73 -10.79 7.90
N ASN A 187 24.23 -11.92 8.38
CA ASN A 187 23.16 -11.98 9.36
C ASN A 187 23.79 -11.97 10.75
N ILE A 188 23.62 -10.88 11.48
CA ILE A 188 24.17 -10.64 12.81
C ILE A 188 23.11 -11.03 13.85
N LYS A 189 23.51 -11.90 14.79
CA LYS A 189 22.79 -12.23 16.02
C LYS A 189 23.59 -11.65 17.20
N GLU A 190 23.15 -11.91 18.43
CA GLU A 190 23.80 -11.31 19.60
C GLU A 190 25.25 -11.80 19.80
N ASP A 191 25.47 -13.13 19.79
CA ASP A 191 26.80 -13.75 20.01
C ASP A 191 27.40 -14.41 18.75
N THR A 192 26.69 -14.37 17.61
CA THR A 192 27.07 -15.11 16.39
C THR A 192 26.71 -14.37 15.10
N TYR A 193 27.35 -14.74 14.00
CA TYR A 193 26.98 -14.28 12.66
C TYR A 193 26.87 -15.44 11.66
N THR A 194 26.08 -15.28 10.60
CA THR A 194 26.09 -16.19 9.45
C THR A 194 26.22 -15.42 8.13
N ASN A 195 27.22 -15.79 7.33
CA ASN A 195 27.42 -15.30 5.97
C ASN A 195 26.47 -16.02 5.00
N ASP A 196 25.84 -15.24 4.13
CA ASP A 196 24.91 -15.68 3.08
C ASP A 196 25.06 -14.77 1.85
N TRP A 197 24.32 -15.01 0.77
CA TRP A 197 24.37 -14.21 -0.46
C TRP A 197 22.96 -13.92 -0.99
N VAL A 198 22.68 -12.64 -1.28
CA VAL A 198 21.48 -12.27 -2.04
C VAL A 198 21.86 -12.19 -3.51
N ILE A 199 21.30 -13.12 -4.30
CA ILE A 199 21.35 -13.05 -5.76
C ILE A 199 20.30 -12.02 -6.20
N ILE A 200 20.77 -10.92 -6.79
CA ILE A 200 19.94 -9.93 -7.44
C ILE A 200 19.61 -10.48 -8.83
N GLN A 201 18.31 -10.59 -9.12
CA GLN A 201 17.84 -11.09 -10.41
C GLN A 201 18.11 -10.06 -11.51
N GLU A 202 18.31 -10.53 -12.74
CA GLU A 202 18.43 -9.64 -13.88
C GLU A 202 17.15 -8.79 -14.04
N GLY A 203 17.31 -7.53 -14.43
CA GLY A 203 16.23 -6.53 -14.46
C GLY A 203 15.71 -6.08 -13.08
N ARG A 204 15.65 -6.94 -12.05
CA ARG A 204 15.15 -6.60 -10.70
C ARG A 204 16.26 -6.28 -9.72
N THR A 205 16.59 -5.00 -9.61
CA THR A 205 17.74 -4.47 -8.85
C THR A 205 17.34 -3.19 -8.09
N ASN A 206 18.29 -2.35 -7.70
CA ASN A 206 18.02 -1.01 -7.17
C ASN A 206 18.85 0.05 -7.92
N ARG A 207 18.40 1.31 -7.86
CA ARG A 207 18.91 2.42 -8.69
C ARG A 207 20.36 2.79 -8.38
N PHE A 208 20.82 2.50 -7.16
CA PHE A 208 22.22 2.68 -6.78
C PHE A 208 23.10 1.67 -7.52
N ILE A 209 22.75 0.38 -7.48
CA ILE A 209 23.53 -0.70 -8.13
C ILE A 209 23.51 -0.55 -9.65
N THR A 210 22.39 -0.12 -10.26
CA THR A 210 22.33 0.17 -11.70
C THR A 210 23.33 1.24 -12.13
N LYS A 211 23.50 2.30 -11.34
CA LYS A 211 24.41 3.42 -11.65
C LYS A 211 25.88 3.08 -11.39
N TYR A 212 26.15 2.21 -10.42
CA TYR A 212 27.50 1.83 -10.02
C TYR A 212 27.68 0.31 -10.16
N PRO A 213 28.00 -0.23 -11.35
CA PRO A 213 28.13 -1.68 -11.54
C PRO A 213 29.15 -2.36 -10.60
N TYR A 214 30.24 -1.67 -10.29
CA TYR A 214 31.27 -2.10 -9.32
C TYR A 214 30.79 -2.13 -7.86
N ALA A 215 29.62 -1.56 -7.56
CA ALA A 215 29.02 -1.60 -6.23
C ALA A 215 28.72 -3.04 -5.76
N ARG A 216 28.52 -4.00 -6.70
CA ARG A 216 28.36 -5.42 -6.36
C ARG A 216 29.57 -6.01 -5.62
N GLU A 217 30.76 -5.48 -5.87
CA GLU A 217 32.03 -5.89 -5.22
C GLU A 217 32.32 -5.05 -3.97
N LYS A 218 32.00 -3.74 -4.00
CA LYS A 218 32.20 -2.82 -2.87
C LYS A 218 31.09 -2.83 -1.81
N MET A 219 29.94 -3.47 -2.01
CA MET A 219 28.84 -3.49 -1.04
C MET A 219 28.76 -4.80 -0.25
N VAL A 220 28.44 -4.67 1.04
CA VAL A 220 27.94 -5.78 1.88
C VAL A 220 26.62 -5.38 2.51
N GLN A 221 25.67 -6.31 2.57
CA GLN A 221 24.39 -6.12 3.24
C GLN A 221 24.46 -6.67 4.66
N LEU A 222 24.11 -5.87 5.67
CA LEU A 222 23.95 -6.35 7.05
C LEU A 222 22.47 -6.57 7.35
N TYR A 223 22.17 -7.64 8.07
CA TYR A 223 20.86 -7.94 8.64
C TYR A 223 21.02 -8.14 10.14
N PHE A 224 20.37 -7.31 10.96
CA PHE A 224 20.42 -7.41 12.42
C PHE A 224 19.21 -8.18 12.95
N ASN A 225 19.44 -9.27 13.68
CA ASN A 225 18.36 -9.98 14.36
C ASN A 225 17.64 -9.05 15.37
N VAL A 226 16.42 -9.42 15.76
CA VAL A 226 15.68 -8.73 16.83
C VAL A 226 16.45 -8.78 18.16
N SER A 227 17.21 -9.84 18.41
CA SER A 227 18.04 -9.98 19.63
C SER A 227 19.29 -9.08 19.67
N VAL A 228 19.71 -8.46 18.55
CA VAL A 228 20.93 -7.62 18.58
C VAL A 228 20.65 -6.34 19.36
N ARG A 229 21.42 -6.15 20.45
CA ARG A 229 21.36 -4.97 21.31
C ARG A 229 21.66 -3.68 20.55
N THR A 230 20.90 -2.62 20.85
CA THR A 230 20.92 -1.33 20.14
C THR A 230 22.31 -0.69 20.11
N GLU A 231 23.10 -0.90 21.15
CA GLU A 231 24.44 -0.33 21.34
C GLU A 231 25.43 -0.98 20.38
N ILE A 232 25.28 -2.28 20.09
CA ILE A 232 26.08 -3.01 19.10
C ILE A 232 25.73 -2.49 17.70
N VAL A 233 24.43 -2.33 17.40
CA VAL A 233 23.97 -1.76 16.13
C VAL A 233 24.51 -0.32 15.96
N LYS A 234 24.42 0.53 16.99
CA LYS A 234 24.96 1.89 16.97
C LYS A 234 26.47 1.90 16.69
N LYS A 235 27.26 1.06 17.38
CA LYS A 235 28.72 0.94 17.16
C LYS A 235 29.07 0.46 15.75
N MET A 236 28.34 -0.52 15.20
CA MET A 236 28.56 -1.00 13.82
C MET A 236 28.14 0.00 12.73
N LEU A 237 27.13 0.83 12.96
CA LEU A 237 26.62 1.79 11.97
C LEU A 237 27.30 3.17 12.04
N MET A 238 27.86 3.56 13.19
CA MET A 238 28.63 4.81 13.35
C MET A 238 30.16 4.61 13.21
N GLY A 239 30.63 3.36 13.16
CA GLY A 239 32.03 3.00 13.01
C GLY A 239 32.31 2.26 11.71
N THR A 240 33.28 1.35 11.77
CA THR A 240 33.73 0.53 10.64
C THR A 240 33.53 -0.95 10.97
N VAL A 241 33.16 -1.74 9.97
CA VAL A 241 32.92 -3.20 10.07
C VAL A 241 33.93 -3.93 9.16
N THR A 242 34.71 -4.87 9.70
CA THR A 242 35.86 -5.45 8.99
C THR A 242 35.59 -6.88 8.49
N VAL A 243 35.26 -7.04 7.22
CA VAL A 243 34.88 -8.31 6.60
C VAL A 243 36.01 -8.83 5.73
N ASN A 244 36.54 -10.03 6.02
CA ASN A 244 37.72 -10.63 5.38
C ASN A 244 38.95 -9.68 5.35
N GLY A 245 39.12 -8.83 6.39
CA GLY A 245 40.17 -7.80 6.44
C GLY A 245 39.86 -6.52 5.67
N ILE A 246 38.74 -6.46 4.94
CA ILE A 246 38.27 -5.28 4.20
C ILE A 246 37.36 -4.45 5.11
N ASN A 247 37.59 -3.14 5.16
CA ASN A 247 36.81 -2.20 5.97
C ASN A 247 35.59 -1.67 5.23
N TYR A 248 34.42 -1.73 5.89
CA TYR A 248 33.15 -1.23 5.39
C TYR A 248 32.53 -0.19 6.35
N VAL A 249 32.04 0.92 5.80
CA VAL A 249 31.32 1.99 6.52
C VAL A 249 29.83 2.01 6.15
N PHE A 250 28.97 2.62 6.95
CA PHE A 250 27.53 2.67 6.64
C PHE A 250 27.25 3.50 5.38
N LEU A 251 26.47 2.92 4.46
CA LEU A 251 26.01 3.60 3.24
C LEU A 251 24.54 4.04 3.37
N GLY A 252 23.62 3.10 3.60
CA GLY A 252 22.20 3.43 3.62
C GLY A 252 21.27 2.22 3.73
N CYS A 253 19.96 2.48 3.78
CA CYS A 253 18.91 1.47 3.74
C CYS A 253 17.65 2.00 3.05
N SER A 254 16.87 1.11 2.44
CA SER A 254 15.51 1.46 1.99
C SER A 254 14.52 1.38 3.15
N SER A 255 13.35 2.02 3.01
CA SER A 255 12.31 1.98 4.06
C SER A 255 11.83 0.56 4.39
N GLU A 256 11.91 -0.36 3.44
CA GLU A 256 11.60 -1.77 3.65
C GLU A 256 12.79 -2.51 4.28
N GLY A 257 14.03 -2.17 3.89
CA GLY A 257 15.24 -2.61 4.60
C GLY A 257 15.20 -2.25 6.09
N LEU A 258 14.81 -1.01 6.42
CA LEU A 258 14.70 -0.56 7.82
C LEU A 258 13.71 -1.41 8.65
N LYS A 259 12.52 -1.73 8.10
CA LYS A 259 11.57 -2.67 8.77
C LYS A 259 12.17 -4.06 8.96
N GLN A 260 12.97 -4.51 7.99
CA GLN A 260 13.68 -5.78 8.01
C GLN A 260 14.97 -5.74 8.85
N ARG A 261 15.27 -4.64 9.57
CA ARG A 261 16.55 -4.41 10.27
C ARG A 261 17.78 -4.65 9.36
N LYS A 262 17.70 -4.17 8.11
CA LYS A 262 18.61 -4.48 7.01
C LYS A 262 19.17 -3.20 6.37
N CYS A 263 20.48 -3.13 6.18
CA CYS A 263 21.17 -2.00 5.56
C CYS A 263 22.32 -2.44 4.66
N PHE A 264 22.86 -1.49 3.89
CA PHE A 264 24.05 -1.64 3.08
C PHE A 264 25.22 -0.87 3.68
N MET A 265 26.39 -1.48 3.62
CA MET A 265 27.69 -0.90 3.98
C MET A 265 28.58 -0.88 2.73
N TRP A 266 29.55 0.04 2.70
CA TRP A 266 30.41 0.32 1.55
C TRP A 266 31.89 0.16 1.88
N GLN A 267 32.63 -0.53 1.02
CA GLN A 267 34.08 -0.65 1.08
C GLN A 267 34.75 0.69 0.73
N GLY A 268 35.20 1.38 1.77
CA GLY A 268 35.81 2.70 1.65
C GLY A 268 35.74 3.51 2.94
N THR A 269 35.86 4.82 2.78
CA THR A 269 35.86 5.83 3.84
C THR A 269 34.50 6.53 3.98
N HIS A 270 34.28 7.19 5.11
CA HIS A 270 33.10 8.06 5.30
C HIS A 270 33.09 9.25 4.32
N GLN A 271 34.27 9.73 3.92
CA GLN A 271 34.45 10.76 2.89
C GLN A 271 33.98 10.26 1.53
N GLU A 272 34.42 9.08 1.07
CA GLU A 272 33.93 8.47 -0.18
C GLU A 272 32.42 8.27 -0.17
N VAL A 273 31.83 7.78 0.93
CA VAL A 273 30.37 7.66 1.06
C VAL A 273 29.67 9.01 1.00
N THR A 274 30.24 10.06 1.59
CA THR A 274 29.68 11.41 1.52
C THR A 274 29.67 11.95 0.09
N SER A 275 30.78 11.81 -0.64
CA SER A 275 30.88 12.16 -2.06
C SER A 275 29.91 11.34 -2.91
N ILE A 276 29.77 10.04 -2.64
CA ILE A 276 28.78 9.17 -3.29
C ILE A 276 27.36 9.68 -3.04
N ILE A 277 27.00 10.05 -1.81
CA ILE A 277 25.66 10.60 -1.51
C ILE A 277 25.41 11.86 -2.35
N GLN A 278 26.35 12.82 -2.35
CA GLN A 278 26.26 14.07 -3.12
C GLN A 278 26.12 13.82 -4.64
N GLN A 279 26.88 12.87 -5.19
CA GLN A 279 26.81 12.48 -6.61
C GLN A 279 25.47 11.86 -7.05
N ASN A 280 24.55 11.54 -6.12
CA ASN A 280 23.25 10.96 -6.44
C ASN A 280 22.08 11.96 -6.36
N GLY A 281 22.29 13.17 -5.86
CA GLY A 281 21.27 14.21 -5.74
C GLY A 281 21.44 15.09 -4.52
N ASP A 282 20.65 16.15 -4.43
CA ASP A 282 20.56 16.93 -3.21
C ASP A 282 19.66 16.22 -2.19
N PHE A 283 20.26 15.75 -1.11
CA PHE A 283 19.57 15.11 0.00
C PHE A 283 19.49 16.00 1.25
N ASP A 284 19.87 17.28 1.17
CA ASP A 284 19.85 18.12 2.35
C ASP A 284 18.43 18.44 2.80
N GLN A 285 18.21 18.24 4.11
CA GLN A 285 16.91 18.27 4.75
C GLN A 285 17.12 18.48 6.24
N ASN A 286 16.50 19.52 6.80
CA ASN A 286 16.51 19.84 8.24
C ASN A 286 16.00 18.71 9.16
N VAL A 287 15.45 17.63 8.59
CA VAL A 287 14.92 16.47 9.32
C VAL A 287 15.64 15.20 8.87
N VAL A 288 16.50 14.65 9.74
CA VAL A 288 17.32 13.46 9.48
C VAL A 288 16.52 12.26 8.96
N SER A 289 15.31 12.03 9.49
CA SER A 289 14.43 10.95 9.03
C SER A 289 13.91 11.17 7.59
N LYS A 290 13.71 12.42 7.16
CA LYS A 290 13.43 12.74 5.74
C LYS A 290 14.66 12.45 4.88
N ARG A 291 15.84 12.93 5.27
CA ARG A 291 17.12 12.71 4.56
C ARG A 291 17.39 11.23 4.28
N ILE A 292 17.34 10.40 5.34
CA ILE A 292 17.47 8.94 5.23
C ILE A 292 16.37 8.34 4.34
N ALA A 293 15.11 8.79 4.49
CA ALA A 293 14.00 8.30 3.66
C ALA A 293 14.07 8.76 2.19
N ARG A 294 14.84 9.80 1.84
CA ARG A 294 15.10 10.22 0.45
C ARG A 294 16.21 9.40 -0.18
N PHE A 295 17.38 9.32 0.47
CA PHE A 295 18.49 8.50 -0.01
C PHE A 295 18.11 7.01 -0.09
N GLY A 296 17.26 6.55 0.84
CA GLY A 296 16.64 5.21 0.82
C GLY A 296 15.77 4.87 -0.41
N LEU A 297 15.41 5.86 -1.23
CA LEU A 297 14.73 5.63 -2.52
C LEU A 297 15.68 5.13 -3.62
N LEU A 298 16.99 5.19 -3.43
CA LEU A 298 17.97 4.58 -4.34
C LEU A 298 18.10 3.07 -4.12
N PHE A 299 17.99 2.62 -2.86
CA PHE A 299 18.03 1.21 -2.44
C PHE A 299 16.67 0.51 -2.47
N SER A 300 15.65 1.16 -3.02
CA SER A 300 14.35 0.52 -3.25
C SER A 300 14.45 -0.44 -4.44
N GLU A 301 13.96 -1.66 -4.27
CA GLU A 301 13.87 -2.65 -5.34
C GLU A 301 12.92 -2.17 -6.45
N VAL A 302 13.37 -2.33 -7.69
CA VAL A 302 12.66 -1.97 -8.93
C VAL A 302 12.99 -2.98 -10.03
N MET A 303 12.02 -3.27 -10.88
CA MET A 303 12.31 -3.62 -12.27
C MET A 303 12.90 -2.38 -12.95
N MET A 304 14.16 -2.45 -13.34
CA MET A 304 14.89 -1.36 -13.98
C MET A 304 14.78 -1.50 -15.51
N THR A 305 13.87 -0.74 -16.12
CA THR A 305 13.67 -0.76 -17.57
C THR A 305 14.89 -0.19 -18.31
N SER A 306 15.01 -0.48 -19.61
CA SER A 306 15.92 0.17 -20.56
C SER A 306 15.52 1.61 -20.92
N ILE A 307 14.37 2.09 -20.43
CA ILE A 307 13.77 3.37 -20.82
C ILE A 307 14.42 4.49 -20.01
N GLU A 308 15.25 5.29 -20.67
CA GLU A 308 15.66 6.61 -20.19
C GLU A 308 14.65 7.66 -20.64
N ILE A 309 14.17 8.46 -19.69
CA ILE A 309 13.18 9.52 -19.93
C ILE A 309 13.90 10.86 -19.93
N GLN A 310 13.85 11.51 -21.10
CA GLN A 310 14.45 12.82 -21.35
C GLN A 310 13.59 13.97 -20.78
N SER A 311 14.17 15.16 -20.67
CA SER A 311 13.52 16.28 -19.96
C SER A 311 12.30 16.84 -20.69
N ASP A 312 12.28 16.78 -22.02
CA ASP A 312 11.17 17.12 -22.91
C ASP A 312 10.01 16.11 -22.82
N GLN A 313 10.29 14.87 -22.42
CA GLN A 313 9.29 13.83 -22.15
C GLN A 313 8.61 13.98 -20.77
N ILE A 314 9.05 14.94 -19.94
CA ILE A 314 8.55 15.18 -18.58
C ILE A 314 7.74 16.48 -18.58
N ILE A 315 6.41 16.33 -18.65
CA ILE A 315 5.47 17.43 -18.48
C ILE A 315 5.29 17.68 -16.99
N LEU A 316 5.54 18.91 -16.51
CA LEU A 316 5.21 19.30 -15.15
C LEU A 316 3.74 19.74 -15.06
N GLU A 317 3.06 19.36 -13.97
CA GLU A 317 1.64 19.62 -13.74
C GLU A 317 1.40 19.92 -12.26
N ASP A 318 0.72 21.02 -11.92
CA ASP A 318 0.51 21.41 -10.52
C ASP A 318 -0.34 20.39 -9.73
N ASP A 319 -0.13 20.29 -8.42
CA ASP A 319 -0.97 19.48 -7.54
C ASP A 319 -2.36 20.09 -7.34
N ILE A 320 -3.42 19.27 -7.40
CA ILE A 320 -4.77 19.73 -7.03
C ILE A 320 -4.83 19.81 -5.52
N VAL A 321 -4.98 21.03 -4.99
CA VAL A 321 -5.10 21.31 -3.56
C VAL A 321 -6.45 21.90 -3.22
N SER A 322 -6.91 21.68 -1.99
CA SER A 322 -8.06 22.40 -1.40
C SER A 322 -7.84 23.91 -1.41
N ASP A 323 -8.89 24.71 -1.48
CA ASP A 323 -8.85 26.19 -1.46
C ASP A 323 -7.98 26.76 -0.32
N CYS A 324 -8.09 26.15 0.87
CA CYS A 324 -7.31 26.52 2.06
C CYS A 324 -5.86 25.98 2.07
N LYS A 325 -5.40 25.41 0.95
CA LYS A 325 -4.08 24.78 0.69
C LYS A 325 -3.61 23.74 1.72
N ARG A 326 -4.53 23.24 2.55
CA ARG A 326 -4.27 22.28 3.63
C ARG A 326 -4.19 20.83 3.17
N TYR A 327 -4.93 20.49 2.11
CA TYR A 327 -5.02 19.13 1.58
C TYR A 327 -4.56 19.12 0.12
N ASN A 328 -3.73 18.14 -0.21
CA ASN A 328 -3.35 17.80 -1.58
C ASN A 328 -4.09 16.51 -1.97
N PHE A 329 -4.87 16.56 -3.04
CA PHE A 329 -5.67 15.44 -3.55
C PHE A 329 -4.91 14.55 -4.54
N THR A 330 -3.75 15.00 -5.01
CA THR A 330 -2.88 14.34 -6.00
C THR A 330 -1.50 13.92 -5.45
N ASP A 331 -1.26 13.90 -4.13
CA ASP A 331 0.08 13.58 -3.56
C ASP A 331 0.64 12.26 -4.09
N GLY A 332 1.71 12.37 -4.87
CA GLY A 332 2.40 11.21 -5.45
C GLY A 332 1.67 10.58 -6.63
N CYS A 333 0.71 11.26 -7.25
CA CYS A 333 0.01 10.82 -8.46
C CYS A 333 0.39 11.71 -9.66
N GLY A 334 0.74 11.07 -10.77
CA GLY A 334 0.94 11.69 -12.09
C GLY A 334 0.36 10.78 -13.17
N SER A 335 0.68 11.04 -14.44
CA SER A 335 0.08 10.30 -15.57
C SER A 335 1.11 9.87 -16.62
N ILE A 336 0.76 8.86 -17.43
CA ILE A 336 1.60 8.27 -18.49
C ILE A 336 0.82 8.20 -19.80
N GLY A 337 1.43 8.67 -20.90
CA GLY A 337 0.86 8.55 -22.25
C GLY A 337 0.85 7.12 -22.75
N LEU A 338 -0.10 6.79 -23.64
CA LEU A 338 -0.33 5.42 -24.08
C LEU A 338 0.91 4.76 -24.71
N GLU A 339 1.65 5.50 -25.54
CA GLU A 339 2.88 5.01 -26.20
C GLU A 339 3.98 4.68 -25.19
N MET A 340 4.16 5.52 -24.16
CA MET A 340 5.11 5.23 -23.08
C MET A 340 4.63 4.04 -22.22
N ALA A 341 3.33 3.94 -21.96
CA ALA A 341 2.76 2.81 -21.22
C ALA A 341 2.93 1.48 -21.98
N GLN A 342 2.79 1.48 -23.31
CA GLN A 342 3.09 0.33 -24.17
C GLN A 342 4.57 -0.05 -24.07
N ARG A 343 5.50 0.89 -24.29
CA ARG A 343 6.95 0.65 -24.18
C ARG A 343 7.38 0.12 -22.80
N VAL A 344 6.75 0.60 -21.72
CA VAL A 344 6.95 0.07 -20.35
C VAL A 344 6.39 -1.35 -20.21
N THR A 345 5.29 -1.67 -20.89
CA THR A 345 4.67 -3.01 -20.89
C THR A 345 5.53 -4.02 -21.64
N ASP A 346 6.17 -3.64 -22.74
CA ASP A 346 7.12 -4.49 -23.47
C ASP A 346 8.34 -4.85 -22.59
N GLU A 347 8.89 -3.87 -21.87
CA GLU A 347 9.96 -4.11 -20.89
C GLU A 347 9.51 -4.97 -19.70
N ILE A 348 8.26 -4.82 -19.25
CA ILE A 348 7.67 -5.71 -18.25
C ILE A 348 7.58 -7.14 -18.79
N ASN A 349 7.05 -7.33 -19.99
CA ASN A 349 6.91 -8.63 -20.63
C ASN A 349 8.27 -9.32 -20.80
N ARG A 350 9.30 -8.57 -21.20
CA ARG A 350 10.68 -9.04 -21.35
C ARG A 350 11.37 -9.40 -20.03
N ILE A 351 11.08 -8.70 -18.92
CA ILE A 351 11.78 -8.90 -17.63
C ILE A 351 11.02 -9.82 -16.66
N ASP A 352 9.70 -9.68 -16.53
CA ASP A 352 8.86 -10.55 -15.69
C ASP A 352 8.46 -11.86 -16.40
N ASN A 353 8.80 -12.02 -17.70
CA ASN A 353 8.35 -13.10 -18.59
C ASN A 353 6.82 -13.23 -18.60
N THR A 354 6.13 -12.21 -19.11
CA THR A 354 4.65 -12.13 -19.15
C THR A 354 4.10 -11.80 -20.52
N ASP A 355 2.85 -12.18 -20.75
CA ASP A 355 2.11 -11.96 -22.00
C ASP A 355 1.09 -10.79 -21.86
N LEU A 356 1.51 -9.61 -21.38
CA LEU A 356 0.60 -8.47 -21.21
C LEU A 356 0.29 -7.81 -22.56
N ILE A 357 -0.89 -8.11 -23.11
CA ILE A 357 -1.41 -7.54 -24.37
C ILE A 357 -1.85 -6.07 -24.20
N ILE A 358 -2.33 -5.69 -23.01
CA ILE A 358 -2.86 -4.36 -22.71
C ILE A 358 -2.01 -3.71 -21.61
N PRO A 359 -1.59 -2.44 -21.74
CA PRO A 359 -0.83 -1.76 -20.71
C PRO A 359 -1.55 -1.70 -19.35
N PRO A 360 -0.84 -1.96 -18.23
CA PRO A 360 -1.35 -1.71 -16.89
C PRO A 360 -1.87 -0.28 -16.72
N SER A 361 -3.07 -0.12 -16.14
CA SER A 361 -3.69 1.19 -15.91
C SER A 361 -2.92 2.07 -14.90
N VAL A 362 -2.11 1.45 -14.02
CA VAL A 362 -1.31 2.15 -13.00
C VAL A 362 0.09 1.53 -12.88
N PHE A 363 1.13 2.38 -12.91
CA PHE A 363 2.53 1.99 -12.65
C PHE A 363 3.07 2.72 -11.42
N LYS A 364 3.70 2.01 -10.48
CA LYS A 364 4.30 2.59 -9.26
C LYS A 364 5.79 2.83 -9.50
N ILE A 365 6.16 4.07 -9.80
CA ILE A 365 7.46 4.40 -10.40
C ILE A 365 8.50 4.97 -9.43
N ARG A 366 9.78 4.84 -9.81
CA ARG A 366 10.98 5.56 -9.35
C ARG A 366 11.73 6.06 -10.60
N LEU A 367 11.85 7.36 -10.76
CA LEU A 367 12.60 8.04 -11.81
C LEU A 367 13.32 9.20 -11.15
N GLN A 368 14.60 9.47 -11.44
CA GLN A 368 15.30 10.65 -10.89
C GLN A 368 15.08 10.82 -9.36
N GLY A 369 14.64 11.99 -8.89
CA GLY A 369 14.20 12.23 -7.50
C GLY A 369 12.74 11.88 -7.21
N TYR A 370 11.99 11.45 -8.22
CA TYR A 370 10.54 11.30 -8.21
C TYR A 370 10.10 9.93 -7.66
N LYS A 371 9.02 9.95 -6.88
CA LYS A 371 8.34 8.76 -6.35
C LYS A 371 6.83 9.00 -6.33
N GLY A 372 6.11 8.10 -6.98
CA GLY A 372 4.65 8.13 -7.03
C GLY A 372 4.05 6.92 -7.75
N VAL A 373 2.86 7.14 -8.30
CA VAL A 373 2.19 6.31 -9.31
C VAL A 373 1.95 7.15 -10.57
N LEU A 374 1.96 6.50 -11.73
CA LEU A 374 1.49 7.06 -13.00
C LEU A 374 0.21 6.33 -13.43
N THR A 375 -0.87 7.06 -13.67
CA THR A 375 -2.11 6.57 -14.28
C THR A 375 -2.08 6.71 -15.80
N LEU A 376 -2.57 5.71 -16.53
CA LEU A 376 -2.72 5.78 -17.98
C LEU A 376 -3.65 6.95 -18.37
N CYS A 377 -3.21 7.80 -19.31
CA CYS A 377 -3.96 8.95 -19.79
C CYS A 377 -3.82 9.07 -21.32
N LYS A 378 -4.93 8.98 -22.06
CA LYS A 378 -4.98 9.00 -23.53
C LYS A 378 -4.79 10.40 -24.15
N GLU A 379 -4.89 11.44 -23.33
CA GLU A 379 -4.73 12.84 -23.74
C GLU A 379 -3.25 13.17 -23.99
N ILE A 380 -2.34 12.61 -23.18
CA ILE A 380 -0.90 12.73 -23.34
C ILE A 380 -0.49 12.07 -24.66
N LYS A 381 0.13 12.84 -25.55
CA LYS A 381 0.66 12.38 -26.85
C LYS A 381 2.14 12.06 -26.76
N GLY A 382 2.61 11.16 -27.61
CA GLY A 382 4.00 10.74 -27.63
C GLY A 382 4.38 9.87 -26.44
N GLN A 383 5.67 9.55 -26.37
CA GLN A 383 6.27 8.88 -25.23
C GLN A 383 6.55 9.87 -24.10
N SER A 384 5.50 10.36 -23.43
CA SER A 384 5.58 11.40 -22.40
C SER A 384 4.91 11.00 -21.09
N ILE A 385 5.31 11.65 -19.99
CA ILE A 385 4.72 11.50 -18.65
C ILE A 385 4.40 12.87 -18.04
N LYS A 386 3.37 12.92 -17.19
CA LYS A 386 3.04 14.06 -16.32
C LYS A 386 3.54 13.80 -14.90
N ILE A 387 4.34 14.71 -14.35
CA ILE A 387 4.91 14.67 -12.99
C ILE A 387 4.44 15.90 -12.20
N ARG A 388 4.00 15.69 -10.95
CA ARG A 388 3.54 16.76 -10.07
C ARG A 388 4.55 17.10 -8.97
N PRO A 389 4.60 18.35 -8.46
CA PRO A 389 5.54 18.78 -7.41
C PRO A 389 5.58 17.83 -6.21
N SER A 390 4.43 17.32 -5.77
CA SER A 390 4.33 16.33 -4.70
C SER A 390 5.13 15.06 -4.98
N MET A 391 5.22 14.60 -6.23
CA MET A 391 5.98 13.41 -6.61
C MET A 391 7.49 13.61 -6.43
N ILE A 392 7.98 14.85 -6.50
CA ILE A 392 9.38 15.20 -6.36
C ILE A 392 9.76 15.08 -4.88
N LYS A 393 10.68 14.15 -4.57
CA LYS A 393 11.06 13.87 -3.17
C LYS A 393 12.48 14.40 -2.85
N PHE A 394 13.31 14.64 -3.85
CA PHE A 394 14.63 15.30 -3.80
C PHE A 394 15.03 15.69 -5.24
N GLU A 395 16.09 16.49 -5.45
CA GLU A 395 16.53 16.87 -6.81
C GLU A 395 17.70 16.01 -7.29
N THR A 396 17.61 15.49 -8.54
CA THR A 396 18.71 14.80 -9.23
C THR A 396 18.38 14.53 -10.70
N SER A 397 19.34 14.72 -11.61
CA SER A 397 19.28 14.18 -12.98
C SER A 397 19.93 12.79 -13.10
N ALA A 398 20.68 12.35 -12.09
CA ALA A 398 21.65 11.26 -12.22
C ALA A 398 21.06 9.83 -12.23
N HIS A 399 19.74 9.70 -12.42
CA HIS A 399 19.03 8.43 -12.56
C HIS A 399 17.89 8.55 -13.61
N PRO A 400 18.21 8.72 -14.91
CA PRO A 400 17.22 8.94 -15.98
C PRO A 400 16.40 7.69 -16.35
N ARG A 401 16.86 6.49 -15.96
CA ARG A 401 16.15 5.23 -16.22
C ARG A 401 14.90 5.08 -15.35
N LEU A 402 13.79 4.68 -15.96
CA LEU A 402 12.53 4.42 -15.27
C LEU A 402 12.58 3.07 -14.55
N GLY A 403 12.47 3.11 -13.22
CA GLY A 403 12.30 1.92 -12.37
C GLY A 403 10.84 1.69 -11.98
N ILE A 404 10.28 0.55 -12.34
CA ILE A 404 8.94 0.10 -11.95
C ILE A 404 9.05 -0.68 -10.63
N CYS A 405 8.49 -0.18 -9.53
CA CYS A 405 8.39 -0.96 -8.29
C CYS A 405 7.26 -2.02 -8.35
N GLU A 406 6.16 -1.69 -9.03
CA GLU A 406 4.92 -2.46 -9.06
C GLU A 406 4.01 -1.89 -10.15
N TYR A 407 3.01 -2.64 -10.59
CA TYR A 407 2.00 -2.18 -11.54
C TYR A 407 0.65 -2.88 -11.28
N SER A 408 -0.45 -2.32 -11.79
CA SER A 408 -1.79 -2.89 -11.63
C SER A 408 -1.87 -4.28 -12.25
N LYS A 409 -2.20 -5.30 -11.44
CA LYS A 409 -2.36 -6.70 -11.85
C LYS A 409 -3.77 -7.20 -11.54
N PRO A 410 -4.33 -8.14 -12.33
CA PRO A 410 -5.62 -8.77 -12.03
C PRO A 410 -5.54 -9.66 -10.79
N PHE A 411 -6.70 -10.08 -10.28
CA PHE A 411 -6.86 -11.12 -9.25
C PHE A 411 -6.12 -10.89 -7.91
N THR A 412 -5.78 -9.64 -7.58
CA THR A 412 -5.13 -9.26 -6.30
C THR A 412 -6.11 -9.33 -5.12
N PHE A 413 -6.53 -10.51 -4.69
CA PHE A 413 -7.50 -10.64 -3.58
C PHE A 413 -7.04 -9.96 -2.29
N GLY A 414 -7.97 -9.26 -1.63
CA GLY A 414 -7.79 -8.78 -0.26
C GLY A 414 -7.86 -9.93 0.76
N HIS A 415 -7.26 -9.72 1.93
CA HIS A 415 -7.24 -10.69 3.03
C HIS A 415 -7.56 -10.00 4.35
N LEU A 416 -8.50 -10.56 5.12
CA LEU A 416 -8.67 -10.23 6.52
C LEU A 416 -7.45 -10.77 7.30
N ASN A 417 -6.86 -9.90 8.10
CA ASN A 417 -5.79 -10.21 9.02
C ASN A 417 -6.18 -9.74 10.42
N GLN A 418 -5.38 -10.07 11.44
CA GLN A 418 -5.69 -9.75 12.84
C GLN A 418 -5.98 -8.25 13.10
N GLN A 419 -5.32 -7.32 12.38
CA GLN A 419 -5.55 -5.87 12.52
C GLN A 419 -6.91 -5.48 11.92
N TYR A 420 -7.24 -5.95 10.72
CA TYR A 420 -8.54 -5.68 10.10
C TYR A 420 -9.69 -6.32 10.88
N ILE A 421 -9.51 -7.54 11.40
CA ILE A 421 -10.52 -8.20 12.25
C ILE A 421 -10.77 -7.38 13.52
N ALA A 422 -9.70 -6.97 14.23
CA ALA A 422 -9.84 -6.16 15.44
C ALA A 422 -10.52 -4.80 15.19
N LEU A 423 -10.19 -4.13 14.08
CA LEU A 423 -10.79 -2.83 13.73
C LEU A 423 -12.25 -2.96 13.25
N LEU A 424 -12.60 -4.04 12.54
CA LEU A 424 -13.99 -4.29 12.13
C LEU A 424 -14.87 -4.73 13.32
N SER A 425 -14.35 -5.59 14.19
CA SER A 425 -15.01 -5.95 15.47
C SER A 425 -15.20 -4.70 16.36
N GLY A 426 -14.18 -3.84 16.44
CA GLY A 426 -14.26 -2.52 17.11
C GLY A 426 -15.19 -1.49 16.44
N LEU A 427 -15.61 -1.71 15.19
CA LEU A 427 -16.69 -0.96 14.51
C LEU A 427 -18.08 -1.61 14.69
N GLY A 428 -18.17 -2.75 15.39
CA GLY A 428 -19.42 -3.47 15.66
C GLY A 428 -19.79 -4.55 14.65
N VAL A 429 -18.85 -5.01 13.80
CA VAL A 429 -19.07 -6.20 12.96
C VAL A 429 -19.04 -7.46 13.84
N PRO A 430 -20.08 -8.32 13.83
CA PRO A 430 -20.11 -9.53 14.66
C PRO A 430 -18.97 -10.51 14.34
N ASP A 431 -18.33 -11.07 15.38
CA ASP A 431 -17.16 -11.96 15.21
C ASP A 431 -17.48 -13.28 14.46
N GLU A 432 -18.76 -13.68 14.47
CA GLU A 432 -19.31 -14.79 13.68
C GLU A 432 -19.00 -14.62 12.17
N ILE A 433 -19.08 -13.40 11.63
CA ILE A 433 -18.80 -13.13 10.22
C ILE A 433 -17.35 -13.46 9.83
N PHE A 434 -16.38 -13.27 10.74
CA PHE A 434 -15.00 -13.68 10.51
C PHE A 434 -14.82 -15.19 10.55
N THR A 435 -15.67 -15.89 11.32
CA THR A 435 -15.74 -17.35 11.38
C THR A 435 -16.34 -17.91 10.10
N ASP A 436 -17.41 -17.31 9.57
CA ASP A 436 -18.01 -17.70 8.29
C ASP A 436 -17.04 -17.53 7.12
N PHE A 437 -16.33 -16.39 7.04
CA PHE A 437 -15.28 -16.20 6.03
C PHE A 437 -14.18 -17.27 6.13
N GLN A 438 -13.83 -17.71 7.34
CA GLN A 438 -12.85 -18.78 7.55
C GLN A 438 -13.39 -20.15 7.13
N THR A 439 -14.61 -20.51 7.53
CA THR A 439 -15.30 -21.76 7.16
C THR A 439 -15.42 -21.86 5.64
N ALA A 440 -15.95 -20.83 4.99
CA ALA A 440 -16.09 -20.78 3.54
C ALA A 440 -14.73 -20.81 2.80
N GLN A 441 -13.62 -20.39 3.42
CA GLN A 441 -12.29 -20.59 2.85
C GLN A 441 -11.84 -22.05 2.97
N PHE A 442 -12.08 -22.72 4.09
CA PHE A 442 -11.80 -24.15 4.23
C PHE A 442 -12.65 -25.01 3.30
N GLU A 443 -13.90 -24.63 3.04
CA GLU A 443 -14.76 -25.30 2.06
C GLU A 443 -14.23 -25.16 0.63
N ARG A 444 -13.84 -23.94 0.20
CA ARG A 444 -13.16 -23.74 -1.08
C ARG A 444 -11.85 -24.55 -1.17
N LEU A 445 -11.08 -24.61 -0.09
CA LEU A 445 -9.86 -25.42 -0.04
C LEU A 445 -10.16 -26.94 -0.13
N ARG A 446 -11.26 -27.44 0.45
CA ARG A 446 -11.71 -28.84 0.25
C ARG A 446 -12.24 -29.07 -1.17
N GLY A 447 -12.91 -28.07 -1.75
CA GLY A 447 -13.53 -28.14 -3.07
C GLY A 447 -12.60 -27.95 -4.27
N MET A 448 -11.36 -27.45 -4.09
CA MET A 448 -10.46 -27.02 -5.19
C MET A 448 -9.98 -28.13 -6.16
N THR A 449 -10.45 -29.36 -6.03
CA THR A 449 -10.18 -30.50 -6.92
C THR A 449 -11.44 -31.02 -7.63
N VAL A 450 -12.62 -30.46 -7.32
CA VAL A 450 -13.93 -30.90 -7.84
C VAL A 450 -14.86 -29.74 -8.24
N ASN A 451 -14.75 -28.57 -7.59
CA ASN A 451 -15.54 -27.37 -7.89
C ASN A 451 -14.68 -26.33 -8.62
N LEU A 452 -15.13 -25.91 -9.80
CA LEU A 452 -14.41 -25.00 -10.70
C LEU A 452 -14.05 -23.66 -10.04
N GLU A 453 -15.04 -22.97 -9.44
CA GLU A 453 -14.83 -21.65 -8.84
C GLU A 453 -13.87 -21.69 -7.66
N ALA A 454 -13.96 -22.75 -6.84
CA ALA A 454 -13.05 -23.00 -5.74
C ALA A 454 -11.60 -23.19 -6.23
N SER A 455 -11.40 -23.99 -7.30
CA SER A 455 -10.11 -24.15 -7.96
C SER A 455 -9.57 -22.80 -8.46
N ILE A 456 -10.34 -22.08 -9.28
CA ILE A 456 -9.94 -20.77 -9.84
C ILE A 456 -9.59 -19.78 -8.73
N CYS A 457 -10.43 -19.64 -7.70
CA CYS A 457 -10.21 -18.72 -6.59
C CYS A 457 -8.95 -19.05 -5.77
N ILE A 458 -8.68 -20.33 -5.49
CA ILE A 458 -7.49 -20.74 -4.73
C ILE A 458 -6.23 -20.59 -5.59
N LEU A 459 -6.27 -20.95 -6.88
CA LEU A 459 -5.13 -20.82 -7.79
C LEU A 459 -4.71 -19.36 -7.99
N GLN A 460 -5.68 -18.49 -8.27
CA GLN A 460 -5.44 -17.04 -8.40
C GLN A 460 -4.91 -16.44 -7.09
N TRP A 461 -5.47 -16.82 -5.93
CA TRP A 461 -4.95 -16.41 -4.61
C TRP A 461 -3.49 -16.82 -4.39
N GLN A 462 -3.14 -18.06 -4.77
CA GLN A 462 -1.77 -18.59 -4.69
C GLN A 462 -0.87 -18.14 -5.86
N LYS A 463 -1.35 -17.23 -6.72
CA LYS A 463 -0.64 -16.71 -7.90
C LYS A 463 -0.17 -17.80 -8.88
N LYS A 464 -0.91 -18.92 -8.94
CA LYS A 464 -0.73 -20.02 -9.88
C LYS A 464 -1.47 -19.73 -11.20
N SER A 465 -1.08 -18.64 -11.87
CA SER A 465 -1.79 -18.08 -13.03
C SER A 465 -1.95 -19.06 -14.19
N ASP A 466 -0.93 -19.85 -14.52
CA ASP A 466 -0.98 -20.77 -15.65
C ASP A 466 -1.91 -21.95 -15.41
N LEU A 467 -1.85 -22.53 -14.20
CA LEU A 467 -2.77 -23.57 -13.77
C LEU A 467 -4.20 -23.02 -13.62
N ALA A 468 -4.36 -21.74 -13.24
CA ALA A 468 -5.67 -21.07 -13.28
C ALA A 468 -6.19 -20.92 -14.71
N ARG A 469 -5.33 -20.52 -15.67
CA ARG A 469 -5.66 -20.42 -17.10
C ARG A 469 -6.15 -21.76 -17.65
N VAL A 470 -5.40 -22.86 -17.47
CA VAL A 470 -5.82 -24.20 -17.89
C VAL A 470 -7.17 -24.61 -17.28
N VAL A 471 -7.40 -24.34 -15.99
CA VAL A 471 -8.68 -24.66 -15.33
C VAL A 471 -9.84 -23.79 -15.84
N ILE A 472 -9.61 -22.52 -16.19
CA ILE A 472 -10.59 -21.62 -16.80
C ILE A 472 -10.92 -22.09 -18.23
N ASP A 473 -9.90 -22.30 -19.07
CA ASP A 473 -10.05 -22.61 -20.50
C ASP A 473 -10.79 -23.94 -20.73
N LEU A 474 -10.61 -24.93 -19.84
CA LEU A 474 -11.32 -26.21 -19.87
C LEU A 474 -12.75 -26.13 -19.31
N GLY A 475 -13.06 -25.12 -18.49
CA GLY A 475 -14.39 -24.85 -17.92
C GLY A 475 -15.00 -25.95 -17.02
N LYS A 476 -14.33 -27.10 -16.82
CA LYS A 476 -14.84 -28.23 -16.02
C LYS A 476 -13.70 -29.01 -15.36
N MET A 477 -13.85 -29.30 -14.06
CA MET A 477 -12.82 -29.98 -13.26
C MET A 477 -12.53 -31.44 -13.69
N ASN A 478 -13.48 -32.10 -14.36
CA ASN A 478 -13.29 -33.46 -14.88
C ASN A 478 -12.57 -33.51 -16.25
N LEU A 479 -12.28 -32.36 -16.85
CA LEU A 479 -11.46 -32.25 -18.07
C LEU A 479 -10.00 -31.85 -17.78
N VAL A 480 -9.69 -31.44 -16.54
CA VAL A 480 -8.35 -31.07 -16.10
C VAL A 480 -7.41 -32.29 -16.19
N PRO A 481 -6.27 -32.21 -16.91
CA PRO A 481 -5.44 -33.39 -17.13
C PRO A 481 -4.74 -33.89 -15.85
N CYS A 482 -4.17 -35.09 -15.93
CA CYS A 482 -3.67 -35.81 -14.77
C CYS A 482 -2.54 -35.09 -14.01
N GLU A 483 -1.68 -34.32 -14.68
CA GLU A 483 -0.55 -33.64 -14.02
C GLU A 483 -1.00 -32.36 -13.31
N GLU A 484 -1.85 -31.56 -13.95
CA GLU A 484 -2.53 -30.40 -13.36
C GLU A 484 -3.40 -30.82 -12.16
N MET A 485 -4.08 -31.96 -12.25
CA MET A 485 -4.84 -32.54 -11.15
C MET A 485 -3.94 -33.03 -10.00
N LYS A 486 -2.71 -33.49 -10.28
CA LYS A 486 -1.69 -33.76 -9.23
C LYS A 486 -1.18 -32.47 -8.61
N GLU A 487 -0.90 -31.42 -9.39
CA GLU A 487 -0.53 -30.08 -8.90
C GLU A 487 -1.60 -29.53 -7.95
N LEU A 488 -2.89 -29.63 -8.32
CA LEU A 488 -4.03 -29.21 -7.50
C LEU A 488 -4.09 -29.98 -6.17
N LYS A 489 -4.01 -31.31 -6.20
CA LYS A 489 -4.02 -32.16 -4.99
C LYS A 489 -2.81 -31.87 -4.08
N LYS A 490 -1.63 -31.63 -4.68
CA LYS A 490 -0.40 -31.24 -3.97
C LYS A 490 -0.54 -29.88 -3.29
N LEU A 491 -1.10 -28.88 -3.97
CA LEU A 491 -1.38 -27.56 -3.42
C LEU A 491 -2.46 -27.61 -2.32
N GLN A 492 -3.54 -28.37 -2.54
CA GLN A 492 -4.59 -28.62 -1.55
C GLN A 492 -4.02 -29.20 -0.26
N ALA A 493 -3.16 -30.21 -0.35
CA ALA A 493 -2.48 -30.81 0.81
C ALA A 493 -1.55 -29.80 1.50
N GLN A 494 -0.70 -29.08 0.75
CA GLN A 494 0.22 -28.08 1.30
C GLN A 494 -0.49 -26.99 2.11
N LEU A 495 -1.61 -26.46 1.58
CA LEU A 495 -2.40 -25.45 2.27
C LEU A 495 -3.13 -26.01 3.49
N SER A 496 -3.67 -27.23 3.39
CA SER A 496 -4.38 -27.90 4.50
C SER A 496 -3.45 -28.29 5.66
N ILE A 497 -2.18 -28.56 5.38
CA ILE A 497 -1.16 -28.98 6.38
C ILE A 497 -0.52 -27.79 7.12
N SER A 498 -0.97 -26.53 6.85
CA SER A 498 -0.34 -25.29 7.32
C SER A 498 -0.51 -24.96 8.83
N LYS A 499 -0.13 -25.89 9.71
CA LYS A 499 -0.05 -25.76 11.18
C LYS A 499 0.99 -24.72 11.68
N LYS A 500 1.52 -23.85 10.81
CA LYS A 500 2.66 -22.96 11.10
C LYS A 500 2.50 -21.51 10.61
N SER A 501 1.31 -21.08 10.14
CA SER A 501 1.12 -19.65 9.85
C SER A 501 1.09 -18.82 11.14
N LYS A 502 2.16 -18.06 11.42
CA LYS A 502 2.21 -17.10 12.54
C LYS A 502 1.29 -15.88 12.38
N LYS A 503 0.51 -15.79 11.29
CA LYS A 503 -0.39 -14.65 11.00
C LYS A 503 -1.68 -15.14 10.33
N ILE A 504 -2.82 -14.71 10.86
CA ILE A 504 -4.13 -14.96 10.25
C ILE A 504 -4.21 -14.24 8.90
N ARG A 505 -4.68 -14.95 7.87
CA ARG A 505 -4.93 -14.45 6.51
C ARG A 505 -6.14 -15.17 5.93
N ILE A 506 -7.33 -14.60 6.13
CA ILE A 506 -8.59 -15.12 5.60
C ILE A 506 -8.88 -14.41 4.26
N VAL A 507 -9.12 -15.17 3.20
CA VAL A 507 -9.36 -14.62 1.84
C VAL A 507 -10.80 -14.15 1.71
N VAL A 508 -11.01 -12.94 1.20
CA VAL A 508 -12.35 -12.42 0.88
C VAL A 508 -12.47 -12.30 -0.65
N PRO A 509 -13.15 -13.22 -1.36
CA PRO A 509 -13.17 -13.23 -2.83
C PRO A 509 -13.79 -11.98 -3.47
N LYS A 510 -14.75 -11.34 -2.77
CA LYS A 510 -15.37 -10.05 -3.14
C LYS A 510 -14.53 -8.83 -2.74
N SER A 511 -13.21 -8.98 -2.56
CA SER A 511 -12.29 -7.88 -2.24
C SER A 511 -11.07 -7.86 -3.17
N ARG A 512 -10.41 -6.70 -3.28
CA ARG A 512 -9.16 -6.53 -4.03
C ARG A 512 -8.19 -5.61 -3.28
N TYR A 513 -6.90 -5.82 -3.50
CA TYR A 513 -5.81 -4.91 -3.15
C TYR A 513 -5.42 -4.17 -4.43
N ILE A 514 -5.79 -2.89 -4.52
CA ILE A 514 -5.64 -2.04 -5.70
C ILE A 514 -4.81 -0.79 -5.38
N PHE A 515 -4.34 -0.11 -6.41
CA PHE A 515 -3.75 1.22 -6.26
C PHE A 515 -4.86 2.24 -6.03
N GLY A 516 -4.78 2.97 -4.91
CA GLY A 516 -5.50 4.23 -4.78
C GLY A 516 -4.79 5.29 -5.62
N VAL A 517 -5.56 5.94 -6.49
CA VAL A 517 -5.12 7.03 -7.39
C VAL A 517 -6.05 8.22 -7.20
N CYS A 518 -5.62 9.41 -7.61
CA CYS A 518 -6.49 10.57 -7.68
C CYS A 518 -7.44 10.49 -8.88
N ASP A 519 -8.56 11.20 -8.79
CA ASP A 519 -9.28 11.69 -9.97
C ASP A 519 -8.67 13.06 -10.35
N PRO A 520 -7.99 13.19 -11.50
CA PRO A 520 -7.39 14.46 -11.92
C PRO A 520 -8.39 15.39 -12.63
N TYR A 521 -9.60 14.92 -12.94
CA TYR A 521 -10.62 15.63 -13.71
C TYR A 521 -11.74 16.22 -12.83
N GLY A 522 -11.90 15.72 -11.59
CA GLY A 522 -12.90 16.21 -10.64
C GLY A 522 -14.33 15.72 -10.93
N ILE A 523 -14.45 14.51 -11.48
CA ILE A 523 -15.72 13.87 -11.85
C ILE A 523 -16.38 13.19 -10.63
N LEU A 524 -15.59 12.70 -9.67
CA LEU A 524 -16.05 12.01 -8.47
C LEU A 524 -16.43 12.96 -7.32
N GLU A 525 -17.63 12.76 -6.76
CA GLU A 525 -18.11 13.52 -5.60
C GLU A 525 -17.51 13.04 -4.26
N TYR A 526 -17.62 13.87 -3.22
CA TYR A 526 -17.15 13.50 -1.89
C TYR A 526 -17.89 12.25 -1.36
N GLY A 527 -17.14 11.16 -1.16
CA GLY A 527 -17.66 9.87 -0.70
C GLY A 527 -17.89 8.86 -1.83
N GLU A 528 -17.70 9.24 -3.09
CA GLU A 528 -17.72 8.33 -4.23
C GLU A 528 -16.32 7.77 -4.54
N CYS A 529 -16.28 6.68 -5.30
CA CYS A 529 -15.06 6.12 -5.90
C CYS A 529 -15.40 5.36 -7.19
N TYR A 530 -14.46 5.31 -8.13
CA TYR A 530 -14.59 4.51 -9.35
C TYR A 530 -13.65 3.31 -9.31
N VAL A 531 -14.16 2.10 -9.56
CA VAL A 531 -13.41 0.85 -9.40
C VAL A 531 -13.77 -0.16 -10.49
N ARG A 532 -12.83 -0.39 -11.42
CA ARG A 532 -12.88 -1.50 -12.39
C ARG A 532 -12.01 -2.65 -11.89
N VAL A 533 -12.49 -3.89 -11.98
CA VAL A 533 -11.74 -5.09 -11.56
C VAL A 533 -11.92 -6.25 -12.54
N THR A 534 -10.87 -7.04 -12.72
CA THR A 534 -10.97 -8.31 -13.45
C THR A 534 -11.82 -9.31 -12.67
N ALA A 535 -12.89 -9.81 -13.31
CA ALA A 535 -13.82 -10.78 -12.76
C ALA A 535 -13.13 -12.14 -12.59
N THR A 536 -13.22 -12.70 -11.38
CA THR A 536 -12.48 -13.91 -10.97
C THR A 536 -12.73 -15.12 -11.87
N THR A 537 -13.97 -15.33 -12.33
CA THR A 537 -14.36 -16.52 -13.11
C THR A 537 -14.23 -16.34 -14.62
N SER A 538 -14.61 -15.18 -15.17
CA SER A 538 -14.65 -14.94 -16.62
C SER A 538 -13.49 -14.14 -17.20
N GLY A 539 -12.60 -13.57 -16.36
CA GLY A 539 -11.47 -12.74 -16.81
C GLY A 539 -11.85 -11.37 -17.41
N HIS A 540 -13.13 -11.08 -17.64
CA HIS A 540 -13.59 -9.80 -18.17
C HIS A 540 -13.43 -8.66 -17.15
N VAL A 541 -13.29 -7.43 -17.63
CA VAL A 541 -13.33 -6.23 -16.79
C VAL A 541 -14.77 -6.00 -16.33
N LYS A 542 -15.00 -5.97 -15.02
CA LYS A 542 -16.27 -5.66 -14.39
C LYS A 542 -16.14 -4.39 -13.55
N ASN A 543 -17.10 -3.49 -13.70
CA ASN A 543 -17.22 -2.30 -12.86
C ASN A 543 -17.87 -2.70 -11.52
N VAL A 544 -17.38 -2.15 -10.42
CA VAL A 544 -17.98 -2.30 -9.09
C VAL A 544 -18.93 -1.15 -8.86
N SER A 545 -20.13 -1.42 -8.33
CA SER A 545 -21.14 -0.41 -7.99
C SER A 545 -21.73 -0.68 -6.60
N GLY A 546 -22.27 0.36 -5.98
CA GLY A 546 -22.86 0.29 -4.64
C GLY A 546 -21.84 0.47 -3.50
N PRO A 547 -22.21 0.19 -2.24
CA PRO A 547 -21.35 0.47 -1.08
C PRO A 547 -20.12 -0.45 -1.04
N VAL A 548 -18.94 0.14 -0.89
CA VAL A 548 -17.66 -0.57 -0.79
C VAL A 548 -16.87 -0.15 0.46
N VAL A 549 -16.20 -1.11 1.10
CA VAL A 549 -15.32 -0.85 2.24
C VAL A 549 -13.89 -0.67 1.75
N VAL A 550 -13.29 0.48 2.07
CA VAL A 550 -11.93 0.87 1.69
C VAL A 550 -11.07 1.05 2.94
N CYS A 551 -9.84 0.54 2.89
CA CYS A 551 -8.85 0.62 3.96
C CYS A 551 -7.43 0.59 3.37
N LYS A 552 -6.42 1.02 4.13
CA LYS A 552 -5.00 0.99 3.71
C LYS A 552 -4.22 -0.02 4.56
N SER A 553 -3.20 -0.67 4.01
CA SER A 553 -2.38 -1.62 4.77
C SER A 553 -1.08 -0.95 5.24
N PRO A 554 -0.78 -0.87 6.55
CA PRO A 554 -1.62 -1.22 7.71
C PRO A 554 -2.65 -0.12 8.07
N CYS A 555 -3.70 -0.51 8.78
CA CYS A 555 -4.59 0.38 9.55
C CYS A 555 -4.24 0.31 11.04
N TYR A 556 -4.54 1.39 11.78
CA TYR A 556 -4.37 1.50 13.22
C TYR A 556 -5.58 2.12 13.93
N LEU A 557 -6.34 2.98 13.24
CA LEU A 557 -7.50 3.68 13.79
C LEU A 557 -8.78 3.14 13.15
N LEU A 558 -9.89 3.15 13.90
CA LEU A 558 -11.22 2.79 13.37
C LEU A 558 -11.60 3.65 12.15
N GLY A 559 -11.15 4.91 12.14
CA GLY A 559 -11.31 5.86 11.02
C GLY A 559 -10.39 5.64 9.82
N ASP A 560 -9.50 4.63 9.82
CA ASP A 560 -8.74 4.22 8.63
C ASP A 560 -9.58 3.33 7.69
N ILE A 561 -10.67 2.74 8.23
CA ILE A 561 -11.69 2.03 7.47
C ILE A 561 -12.78 3.03 7.08
N ARG A 562 -13.20 3.02 5.81
CA ARG A 562 -14.24 3.89 5.25
C ARG A 562 -15.21 3.10 4.40
N VAL A 563 -16.46 3.54 4.38
CA VAL A 563 -17.44 3.14 3.36
C VAL A 563 -17.51 4.25 2.33
N LEU A 564 -17.41 3.89 1.05
CA LEU A 564 -17.59 4.77 -0.11
C LEU A 564 -18.67 4.21 -1.03
N LYS A 565 -19.26 5.05 -1.89
CA LYS A 565 -20.14 4.63 -2.98
C LYS A 565 -19.31 4.35 -4.23
N ALA A 566 -19.25 3.10 -4.66
CA ALA A 566 -18.72 2.77 -5.97
C ALA A 566 -19.70 3.19 -7.08
N VAL A 567 -19.24 3.99 -8.03
CA VAL A 567 -20.00 4.44 -9.22
C VAL A 567 -19.54 3.68 -10.46
N SER A 568 -20.44 3.54 -11.44
CA SER A 568 -20.23 2.80 -12.68
C SER A 568 -20.12 3.71 -13.91
N ASP A 569 -19.70 3.14 -15.05
CA ASP A 569 -19.68 3.82 -16.35
C ASP A 569 -21.05 4.39 -16.77
N MET A 570 -22.16 3.91 -16.19
CA MET A 570 -23.50 4.47 -16.44
C MET A 570 -23.80 5.71 -15.57
N ASP A 571 -23.13 5.83 -14.41
CA ASP A 571 -23.27 6.98 -13.50
C ASP A 571 -22.32 8.13 -13.87
N LYS A 572 -21.13 7.79 -14.37
CA LYS A 572 -20.01 8.69 -14.70
C LYS A 572 -19.23 8.17 -15.93
N PRO A 573 -19.81 8.23 -17.16
CA PRO A 573 -19.20 7.66 -18.36
C PRO A 573 -17.84 8.27 -18.72
N GLU A 574 -17.54 9.48 -18.26
CA GLU A 574 -16.29 10.19 -18.46
C GLU A 574 -15.09 9.40 -17.92
N LEU A 575 -15.27 8.68 -16.81
CA LEU A 575 -14.24 7.85 -16.15
C LEU A 575 -13.97 6.52 -16.87
N SER A 576 -14.73 6.19 -17.92
CA SER A 576 -14.59 4.93 -18.66
C SER A 576 -13.57 5.01 -19.81
N ASN A 577 -13.12 6.22 -20.18
CA ASN A 577 -12.29 6.52 -21.36
C ASN A 577 -10.78 6.40 -21.10
#